data_AF-A0A356WTQ8-F1
#
_entry.id   AF-A0A356WTQ8-F1
#
_cell.length_a   1.000
_cell.length_b   1.000
_cell.length_c   1.000
_cell.angle_alpha   90.00
_cell.angle_beta   90.00
_cell.angle_gamma   90.00
#
_symmetry.space_group_name_H-M   'P 1'
#
loop_
_entity.id
_entity.type
_entity.pdbx_description
1 polymer ?
#
loop_
_entity_poly.entity_id
_entity_poly.type
_entity_poly.pdbx_seq_one_letter_code
_entity_poly.pdbx_strand_id
1 'polypeptide(L)'
;PVVSNPSEIRIDGKWDIHFVDEKSDTTRNVGVFKTDNNTVTGSVLTNAGDLRFLEGNYTDTGVQLSAFSGLSPYLIEISFRDNDNFDGQFYTTRGITKLIGVRNDQASLADPYTLTNMKPGYESLHFSLPNLDGELVSVDDNRYKDKVVIVSILGSWCPNCLDEMEYLSPWYTENKNRGVEIIGLAFERKDDLNYAKSTLSRLINKYNVDYEILFAGQLGDATVQKVLPEIDKLSSYPTTFFIDKKGKVRKIHTGFTGPATGLFYEEFKKDFNSLIDSLLLE
;
A
#
# COMPACT_ATOMS: atom_id res chain seq x y z
N PRO A 1 19.30 19.82 8.82
CA PRO A 1 20.11 21.06 8.86
C PRO A 1 21.11 21.09 7.71
N VAL A 2 21.28 22.21 7.01
CA VAL A 2 22.36 22.36 6.02
C VAL A 2 23.66 22.53 6.80
N VAL A 3 24.56 21.55 6.70
CA VAL A 3 25.85 21.58 7.38
C VAL A 3 26.92 22.20 6.48
N SER A 4 27.94 22.82 7.08
CA SER A 4 29.06 23.42 6.34
C SER A 4 29.93 22.37 5.65
N ASN A 5 30.02 21.18 6.23
CA ASN A 5 30.78 20.04 5.72
C ASN A 5 29.86 18.81 5.64
N PRO A 6 29.13 18.61 4.54
CA PRO A 6 28.31 17.42 4.36
C PRO A 6 29.19 16.17 4.22
N SER A 7 28.63 15.01 4.59
CA SER A 7 29.30 13.71 4.42
C SER A 7 29.71 13.48 2.97
N GLU A 8 30.91 12.93 2.78
CA GLU A 8 31.40 12.50 1.45
C GLU A 8 30.77 11.18 0.99
N ILE A 9 30.24 10.38 1.93
CA ILE A 9 29.55 9.13 1.63
C ILE A 9 28.17 9.45 1.07
N ARG A 10 27.81 8.78 -0.04
CA ARG A 10 26.57 9.04 -0.79
C ARG A 10 25.51 7.98 -0.50
N ILE A 11 24.29 8.41 -0.21
CA ILE A 11 23.17 7.49 0.03
C ILE A 11 22.54 6.96 -1.27
N ASP A 12 22.85 7.58 -2.41
CA ASP A 12 22.32 7.25 -3.72
C ASP A 12 22.34 5.73 -4.00
N GLY A 13 21.24 5.19 -4.52
CA GLY A 13 21.09 3.77 -4.85
C GLY A 13 20.08 3.02 -4.01
N LYS A 14 20.16 1.68 -4.04
CA LYS A 14 19.27 0.76 -3.34
C LYS A 14 19.90 0.18 -2.08
N TRP A 15 19.06 -0.04 -1.07
CA TRP A 15 19.47 -0.53 0.24
C TRP A 15 18.48 -1.56 0.75
N ASP A 16 18.97 -2.65 1.33
CA ASP A 16 18.20 -3.42 2.31
C ASP A 16 18.13 -2.60 3.61
N ILE A 17 16.91 -2.30 4.07
CA ILE A 17 16.68 -1.56 5.31
C ILE A 17 15.89 -2.44 6.27
N HIS A 18 16.52 -2.78 7.40
CA HIS A 18 15.90 -3.53 8.48
C HIS A 18 15.31 -2.57 9.50
N PHE A 19 14.00 -2.68 9.72
CA PHE A 19 13.31 -2.00 10.81
C PHE A 19 13.37 -2.91 12.01
N VAL A 20 14.09 -2.51 13.04
CA VAL A 20 14.34 -3.30 14.24
C VAL A 20 13.34 -2.87 15.30
N ASP A 21 12.49 -3.81 15.71
CA ASP A 21 11.50 -3.57 16.76
C ASP A 21 12.09 -3.72 18.17
N GLU A 22 11.26 -3.50 19.20
CA GLU A 22 11.67 -3.61 20.61
C GLU A 22 12.10 -5.03 21.01
N LYS A 23 11.69 -6.06 20.26
CA LYS A 23 12.06 -7.46 20.48
C LYS A 23 13.27 -7.89 19.64
N SER A 24 13.88 -6.96 18.90
CA SER A 24 14.95 -7.22 17.94
C SER A 24 14.54 -8.06 16.73
N ASP A 25 13.23 -8.19 16.47
CA ASP A 25 12.75 -8.74 15.20
C ASP A 25 12.95 -7.70 14.11
N THR A 26 13.28 -8.18 12.90
CA THR A 26 13.56 -7.31 11.76
C THR A 26 12.56 -7.51 10.64
N THR A 27 11.96 -6.41 10.19
CA THR A 27 11.23 -6.39 8.92
C THR A 27 12.15 -5.85 7.83
N ARG A 28 12.28 -6.59 6.72
CA ARG A 28 13.07 -6.18 5.55
C ARG A 28 12.27 -5.23 4.68
N ASN A 29 12.89 -4.12 4.33
CA ASN A 29 12.35 -3.07 3.49
C ASN A 29 13.41 -2.65 2.47
N VAL A 30 13.01 -1.94 1.42
CA VAL A 30 13.94 -1.49 0.37
C VAL A 30 13.99 0.02 0.34
N GLY A 31 15.16 0.59 0.66
CA GLY A 31 15.41 2.01 0.47
C GLY A 31 15.83 2.31 -0.95
N VAL A 32 15.28 3.38 -1.55
CA VAL A 32 15.69 3.89 -2.86
C VAL A 32 15.90 5.39 -2.73
N PHE A 33 17.14 5.84 -2.87
CA PHE A 33 17.50 7.24 -2.69
C PHE A 33 18.25 7.78 -3.89
N LYS A 34 18.10 9.08 -4.12
CA LYS A 34 18.81 9.86 -5.13
C LYS A 34 19.12 11.23 -4.58
N THR A 35 20.20 11.84 -5.05
CA THR A 35 20.54 13.21 -4.73
C THR A 35 20.52 14.07 -5.99
N ASP A 36 19.91 15.24 -5.89
CA ASP A 36 20.04 16.32 -6.87
C ASP A 36 20.39 17.63 -6.14
N ASN A 37 21.42 18.35 -6.61
CA ASN A 37 21.85 19.64 -6.05
C ASN A 37 21.93 19.69 -4.50
N ASN A 38 22.50 18.64 -3.88
CA ASN A 38 22.60 18.40 -2.43
C ASN A 38 21.30 18.06 -1.67
N THR A 39 20.16 18.09 -2.34
CA THR A 39 18.89 17.59 -1.81
C THR A 39 18.79 16.09 -2.04
N VAL A 40 18.68 15.33 -0.96
CA VAL A 40 18.41 13.89 -1.01
C VAL A 40 16.91 13.69 -1.08
N THR A 41 16.47 12.88 -2.03
CA THR A 41 15.08 12.42 -2.14
C THR A 41 15.03 10.91 -2.23
N GLY A 42 13.90 10.31 -1.87
CA GLY A 42 13.72 8.86 -2.00
C GLY A 42 12.43 8.36 -1.37
N SER A 43 12.35 7.05 -1.22
CA SER A 43 11.33 6.38 -0.43
C SER A 43 11.90 5.09 0.17
N VAL A 44 11.21 4.57 1.18
CA VAL A 44 11.45 3.22 1.71
C VAL A 44 10.22 2.38 1.41
N LEU A 45 10.39 1.38 0.56
CA LEU A 45 9.36 0.43 0.18
C LEU A 45 9.21 -0.63 1.29
N THR A 46 7.97 -0.96 1.56
CA THR A 46 7.50 -1.99 2.50
C THR A 46 6.50 -2.88 1.76
N ASN A 47 6.22 -4.08 2.27
CA ASN A 47 5.17 -4.91 1.67
C ASN A 47 3.74 -4.35 1.81
N ALA A 48 3.54 -3.27 2.58
CA ALA A 48 2.26 -2.56 2.69
C ALA A 48 2.17 -1.30 1.79
N GLY A 49 3.25 -0.97 1.06
CA GLY A 49 3.42 0.24 0.24
C GLY A 49 4.68 0.99 0.63
N ASP A 50 4.71 2.32 0.72
CA ASP A 50 5.99 3.02 0.90
C ASP A 50 5.93 4.24 1.84
N LEU A 51 7.11 4.77 2.21
CA LEU A 51 7.24 5.95 3.09
C LEU A 51 7.12 7.30 2.36
N ARG A 52 6.54 7.30 1.16
CA ARG A 52 6.30 8.45 0.30
C ARG A 52 7.56 9.23 -0.06
N PHE A 53 7.37 10.48 -0.48
CA PHE A 53 8.40 11.39 -0.95
C PHE A 53 9.25 11.89 0.23
N LEU A 54 10.21 11.08 0.68
CA LEU A 54 11.23 11.49 1.63
C LEU A 54 12.11 12.54 0.96
N GLU A 55 12.32 13.65 1.65
CA GLU A 55 13.22 14.72 1.23
C GLU A 55 14.06 15.21 2.41
N GLY A 56 15.31 15.56 2.13
CA GLY A 56 16.17 16.18 3.11
C GLY A 56 17.59 16.39 2.60
N ASN A 57 18.56 16.40 3.50
CA ASN A 57 19.92 16.83 3.21
C ASN A 57 20.94 15.95 3.94
N TYR A 58 22.15 15.93 3.40
CA TYR A 58 23.30 15.34 4.09
C TYR A 58 23.58 16.09 5.39
N THR A 59 23.91 15.33 6.43
CA THR A 59 24.55 15.80 7.66
C THR A 59 26.07 15.60 7.54
N ASP A 60 26.81 15.89 8.60
CA ASP A 60 28.25 15.61 8.68
C ASP A 60 28.56 14.11 8.67
N THR A 61 27.69 13.29 9.27
CA THR A 61 27.88 11.84 9.41
C THR A 61 26.94 10.99 8.55
N GLY A 62 25.95 11.58 7.89
CA GLY A 62 24.97 10.84 7.12
C GLY A 62 23.92 11.69 6.43
N VAL A 63 22.64 11.35 6.62
CA VAL A 63 21.51 12.00 5.94
C VAL A 63 20.36 12.13 6.91
N GLN A 64 19.67 13.27 6.86
CA GLN A 64 18.38 13.46 7.51
C GLN A 64 17.31 13.66 6.43
N LEU A 65 16.24 12.86 6.49
CA LEU A 65 15.10 12.88 5.56
C LEU A 65 13.80 13.04 6.34
N SER A 66 12.82 13.72 5.75
CA SER A 66 11.48 13.82 6.33
C SER A 66 10.42 13.71 5.26
N ALA A 67 9.23 13.27 5.66
CA ALA A 67 8.05 13.25 4.81
C ALA A 67 6.80 13.48 5.65
N PHE A 68 5.74 13.97 4.99
CA PHE A 68 4.39 13.92 5.54
C PHE A 68 3.57 12.89 4.79
N SER A 69 3.14 11.85 5.48
CA SER A 69 2.42 10.72 4.87
C SER A 69 0.92 10.94 4.66
N GLY A 70 0.43 12.17 4.81
CA GLY A 70 -1.00 12.46 4.82
C GLY A 70 -1.67 12.28 6.19
N LEU A 71 -1.10 11.47 7.10
CA LEU A 71 -1.58 11.28 8.47
C LEU A 71 -0.65 11.87 9.52
N SER A 72 0.64 11.59 9.39
CA SER A 72 1.66 12.02 10.35
C SER A 72 2.97 12.37 9.65
N PRO A 73 3.70 13.35 10.20
CA PRO A 73 5.07 13.61 9.79
C PRO A 73 5.97 12.49 10.27
N TYR A 74 7.02 12.22 9.51
CA TYR A 74 8.09 11.31 9.89
C TYR A 74 9.45 11.96 9.65
N LEU A 75 10.43 11.53 10.43
CA LEU A 75 11.83 11.90 10.29
C LEU A 75 12.65 10.61 10.26
N ILE A 76 13.58 10.51 9.33
CA ILE A 76 14.59 9.46 9.26
C ILE A 76 15.94 10.13 9.44
N GLU A 77 16.71 9.67 10.42
CA GLU A 77 18.10 10.07 10.60
C GLU A 77 18.99 8.87 10.35
N ILE A 78 19.95 9.04 9.46
CA ILE A 78 20.90 8.01 9.04
C ILE A 78 22.30 8.50 9.37
N SER A 79 23.12 7.62 9.92
CA SER A 79 24.55 7.79 10.16
C SER A 79 25.30 6.68 9.44
N PHE A 80 26.18 7.04 8.51
CA PHE A 80 26.99 6.05 7.79
C PHE A 80 28.04 5.47 8.72
N ARG A 81 28.16 4.14 8.70
CA ARG A 81 29.30 3.42 9.30
C ARG A 81 30.44 3.32 8.30
N ASP A 82 30.10 3.08 7.03
CA ASP A 82 30.99 3.02 5.88
C ASP A 82 30.17 3.23 4.58
N ASN A 83 30.77 2.98 3.42
CA ASN A 83 30.13 3.19 2.12
C ASN A 83 28.89 2.30 1.87
N ASP A 84 28.81 1.16 2.56
CA ASP A 84 27.83 0.11 2.31
C ASP A 84 26.94 -0.17 3.52
N ASN A 85 27.17 0.51 4.65
CA ASN A 85 26.45 0.25 5.90
C ASN A 85 26.05 1.56 6.59
N PHE A 86 24.82 1.60 7.11
CA PHE A 86 24.37 2.67 7.99
C PHE A 86 23.60 2.16 9.20
N ASP A 87 23.62 2.95 10.28
CA ASP A 87 22.63 2.90 11.35
C ASP A 87 21.67 4.07 11.19
N GLY A 88 20.43 3.92 11.63
CA GLY A 88 19.49 5.02 11.59
C GLY A 88 18.37 4.92 12.62
N GLN A 89 17.55 5.97 12.64
CA GLN A 89 16.37 6.08 13.48
C GLN A 89 15.21 6.62 12.65
N PHE A 90 14.07 5.95 12.74
CA PHE A 90 12.80 6.37 12.15
C PHE A 90 11.89 6.89 13.25
N TYR A 91 11.66 8.20 13.24
CA TYR A 91 10.81 8.89 14.20
C TYR A 91 9.42 9.09 13.62
N THR A 92 8.44 8.68 14.40
CA THR A 92 7.02 8.93 14.14
C THR A 92 6.39 9.58 15.36
N THR A 93 5.14 10.02 15.23
CA THR A 93 4.36 10.50 16.39
C THR A 93 4.06 9.42 17.42
N ARG A 94 4.33 8.14 17.10
CA ARG A 94 4.06 6.99 17.98
C ARG A 94 5.31 6.44 18.67
N GLY A 95 6.51 6.82 18.22
CA GLY A 95 7.75 6.29 18.76
C GLY A 95 8.89 6.33 17.76
N ILE A 96 10.00 5.70 18.15
CA ILE A 96 11.26 5.65 17.42
C ILE A 96 11.57 4.19 17.08
N THR A 97 11.89 3.90 15.83
CA THR A 97 12.30 2.57 15.36
C THR A 97 13.75 2.62 14.90
N LYS A 98 14.58 1.68 15.33
CA LYS A 98 15.97 1.60 14.86
C LYS A 98 15.99 1.05 13.42
N LEU A 99 16.84 1.64 12.59
CA LEU A 99 17.09 1.20 11.23
C LEU A 99 18.52 0.67 11.11
N ILE A 100 18.70 -0.40 10.34
CA ILE A 100 20.00 -0.89 9.89
C ILE A 100 19.94 -1.01 8.37
N GLY A 101 20.84 -0.30 7.68
CA GLY A 101 20.92 -0.29 6.24
C GLY A 101 22.15 -1.00 5.72
N VAL A 102 21.97 -1.81 4.67
CA VAL A 102 23.05 -2.43 3.89
C VAL A 102 22.82 -2.14 2.42
N ARG A 103 23.84 -1.61 1.73
CA ARG A 103 23.74 -1.29 0.30
C ARG A 103 23.54 -2.57 -0.50
N ASN A 104 22.54 -2.59 -1.37
CA ASN A 104 22.25 -3.74 -2.22
C ASN A 104 21.46 -3.32 -3.46
N ASP A 105 22.11 -3.34 -4.63
CA ASP A 105 21.48 -3.00 -5.92
C ASP A 105 20.39 -4.00 -6.34
N GLN A 106 20.39 -5.20 -5.75
CA GLN A 106 19.40 -6.25 -5.94
C GLN A 106 18.37 -6.31 -4.81
N ALA A 107 18.30 -5.31 -3.92
CA ALA A 107 17.32 -5.26 -2.86
C ALA A 107 15.90 -5.32 -3.44
N SER A 108 15.10 -6.24 -2.93
CA SER A 108 13.72 -6.49 -3.34
C SER A 108 12.85 -6.87 -2.14
N LEU A 109 11.58 -6.49 -2.18
CA LEU A 109 10.60 -6.95 -1.20
C LEU A 109 10.20 -8.41 -1.46
N ALA A 110 9.51 -9.00 -0.48
CA ALA A 110 8.82 -10.27 -0.70
C ALA A 110 7.77 -10.12 -1.80
N ASP A 111 7.51 -11.19 -2.55
CA ASP A 111 6.50 -11.20 -3.61
C ASP A 111 5.12 -10.85 -3.02
N PRO A 112 4.51 -9.70 -3.40
CA PRO A 112 3.23 -9.25 -2.86
C PRO A 112 2.08 -10.22 -3.15
N TYR A 113 2.25 -11.14 -4.11
CA TYR A 113 1.26 -12.17 -4.44
C TYR A 113 1.26 -13.39 -3.52
N THR A 114 2.20 -13.46 -2.57
CA THR A 114 2.36 -14.62 -1.67
C THR A 114 1.98 -14.35 -0.22
N LEU A 115 1.74 -13.08 0.13
CA LEU A 115 1.60 -12.63 1.51
C LEU A 115 0.19 -12.81 2.08
N THR A 116 -0.83 -12.71 1.23
CA THR A 116 -2.23 -12.98 1.60
C THR A 116 -2.73 -14.10 0.71
N ASN A 117 -3.31 -15.13 1.32
CA ASN A 117 -3.75 -16.33 0.63
C ASN A 117 -5.21 -16.68 0.97
N MET A 118 -5.88 -17.34 0.04
CA MET A 118 -7.13 -18.05 0.31
C MET A 118 -6.86 -19.25 1.23
N LYS A 119 -7.81 -19.60 2.08
CA LYS A 119 -7.79 -20.84 2.84
C LYS A 119 -7.88 -22.06 1.90
N PRO A 120 -7.28 -23.20 2.28
CA PRO A 120 -7.40 -24.42 1.49
C PRO A 120 -8.87 -24.78 1.19
N GLY A 121 -9.17 -25.01 -0.09
CA GLY A 121 -10.51 -25.38 -0.56
C GLY A 121 -11.45 -24.22 -0.90
N TYR A 122 -11.04 -22.97 -0.63
CA TYR A 122 -11.78 -21.78 -1.06
C TYR A 122 -11.16 -21.18 -2.32
N GLU A 123 -11.99 -20.87 -3.30
CA GLU A 123 -11.58 -20.25 -4.57
C GLU A 123 -12.28 -18.92 -4.84
N SER A 124 -13.28 -18.54 -4.06
CA SER A 124 -14.11 -17.34 -4.23
C SER A 124 -14.25 -16.57 -2.92
N LEU A 125 -14.60 -15.29 -3.01
CA LEU A 125 -15.02 -14.48 -1.87
C LEU A 125 -16.55 -14.45 -1.84
N HIS A 126 -17.14 -14.48 -0.64
CA HIS A 126 -18.58 -14.23 -0.47
C HIS A 126 -18.79 -13.19 0.63
N PHE A 127 -19.35 -12.05 0.24
CA PHE A 127 -19.73 -11.01 1.19
C PHE A 127 -21.00 -10.31 0.73
N SER A 128 -21.78 -9.83 1.72
CA SER A 128 -22.87 -8.90 1.52
C SER A 128 -22.78 -7.84 2.61
N LEU A 129 -22.51 -6.60 2.21
CA LEU A 129 -22.14 -5.51 3.11
C LEU A 129 -22.89 -4.23 2.74
N PRO A 130 -23.17 -3.34 3.71
CA PRO A 130 -23.83 -2.08 3.42
C PRO A 130 -22.89 -1.14 2.65
N ASN A 131 -23.41 -0.51 1.60
CA ASN A 131 -22.82 0.70 1.02
C ASN A 131 -23.00 1.90 1.99
N LEU A 132 -22.53 3.08 1.60
CA LEU A 132 -22.58 4.28 2.45
C LEU A 132 -24.02 4.85 2.64
N ASP A 133 -25.00 4.32 1.92
CA ASP A 133 -26.42 4.62 2.10
C ASP A 133 -27.16 3.52 2.89
N GLY A 134 -26.46 2.45 3.28
CA GLY A 134 -26.99 1.35 4.08
C GLY A 134 -27.62 0.23 3.24
N GLU A 135 -27.55 0.30 1.92
CA GLU A 135 -28.04 -0.76 1.03
C GLU A 135 -27.04 -1.90 0.97
N LEU A 136 -27.53 -3.14 1.08
CA LEU A 136 -26.66 -4.32 1.00
C LEU A 136 -26.25 -4.57 -0.45
N VAL A 137 -24.94 -4.65 -0.67
CA VAL A 137 -24.32 -5.01 -1.95
C VAL A 137 -23.54 -6.30 -1.75
N SER A 138 -23.70 -7.24 -2.68
CA SER A 138 -22.99 -8.52 -2.69
C SER A 138 -22.08 -8.64 -3.91
N VAL A 139 -20.94 -9.30 -3.76
CA VAL A 139 -20.09 -9.68 -4.92
C VAL A 139 -20.83 -10.61 -5.89
N ASP A 140 -21.86 -11.31 -5.42
CA ASP A 140 -22.68 -12.22 -6.24
C ASP A 140 -23.84 -11.50 -6.98
N ASP A 141 -23.97 -10.17 -6.81
CA ASP A 141 -25.00 -9.38 -7.48
C ASP A 141 -24.85 -9.42 -9.01
N ASN A 142 -25.97 -9.31 -9.73
CA ASN A 142 -26.00 -9.42 -11.20
C ASN A 142 -25.05 -8.42 -11.90
N ARG A 143 -24.75 -7.27 -11.29
CA ARG A 143 -23.81 -6.29 -11.83
C ARG A 143 -22.37 -6.80 -11.94
N TYR A 144 -21.99 -7.80 -11.17
CA TYR A 144 -20.63 -8.36 -11.10
C TYR A 144 -20.51 -9.71 -11.82
N LYS A 145 -21.63 -10.32 -12.23
CA LYS A 145 -21.63 -11.59 -12.97
C LYS A 145 -20.99 -11.43 -14.34
N ASP A 146 -20.25 -12.46 -14.76
CA ASP A 146 -19.52 -12.52 -16.03
C ASP A 146 -18.53 -11.36 -16.26
N LYS A 147 -18.11 -10.69 -15.19
CA LYS A 147 -17.13 -9.60 -15.21
C LYS A 147 -15.89 -9.97 -14.42
N VAL A 148 -14.78 -9.35 -14.79
CA VAL A 148 -13.58 -9.35 -13.94
C VAL A 148 -13.84 -8.37 -12.80
N VAL A 149 -13.71 -8.82 -11.55
CA VAL A 149 -13.97 -7.99 -10.37
C VAL A 149 -12.69 -7.76 -9.60
N ILE A 150 -12.38 -6.50 -9.35
CA ILE A 150 -11.29 -6.08 -8.46
C ILE A 150 -11.90 -5.76 -7.11
N VAL A 151 -11.49 -6.47 -6.06
CA VAL A 151 -11.89 -6.14 -4.68
C VAL A 151 -10.71 -5.51 -3.97
N SER A 152 -10.79 -4.22 -3.65
CA SER A 152 -9.76 -3.49 -2.89
C SER A 152 -10.15 -3.44 -1.41
N ILE A 153 -9.30 -3.98 -0.54
CA ILE A 153 -9.42 -3.86 0.91
C ILE A 153 -8.73 -2.57 1.33
N LEU A 154 -9.49 -1.64 1.91
CA LEU A 154 -9.00 -0.30 2.21
C LEU A 154 -9.45 0.22 3.58
N GLY A 155 -8.97 1.40 3.93
CA GLY A 155 -9.50 2.20 5.02
C GLY A 155 -9.17 3.67 4.82
N SER A 156 -10.06 4.57 5.23
CA SER A 156 -9.88 6.03 5.05
C SER A 156 -8.65 6.61 5.76
N TRP A 157 -8.08 5.83 6.68
CA TRP A 157 -6.93 6.13 7.51
C TRP A 157 -5.62 5.53 6.97
N CYS A 158 -5.61 4.90 5.80
CA CYS A 158 -4.44 4.20 5.24
C CYS A 158 -3.86 4.99 4.07
N PRO A 159 -2.64 5.58 4.17
CA PRO A 159 -2.08 6.43 3.12
C PRO A 159 -1.95 5.74 1.76
N ASN A 160 -1.42 4.53 1.73
CA ASN A 160 -1.25 3.79 0.48
C ASN A 160 -2.59 3.39 -0.15
N CYS A 161 -3.65 3.27 0.65
CA CYS A 161 -5.00 3.06 0.15
C CYS A 161 -5.53 4.30 -0.59
N LEU A 162 -5.15 5.51 -0.15
CA LEU A 162 -5.50 6.74 -0.85
C LEU A 162 -4.76 6.84 -2.18
N ASP A 163 -3.48 6.43 -2.22
CA ASP A 163 -2.68 6.39 -3.45
C ASP A 163 -3.24 5.32 -4.42
N GLU A 164 -3.70 4.17 -3.90
CA GLU A 164 -4.41 3.16 -4.69
C GLU A 164 -5.74 3.68 -5.25
N MET A 165 -6.54 4.40 -4.44
CA MET A 165 -7.78 5.04 -4.91
C MET A 165 -7.52 6.07 -6.02
N GLU A 166 -6.45 6.86 -5.88
CA GLU A 166 -6.02 7.84 -6.88
C GLU A 166 -5.62 7.18 -8.21
N TYR A 167 -5.10 5.94 -8.15
CA TYR A 167 -4.84 5.13 -9.34
C TYR A 167 -6.11 4.47 -9.90
N LEU A 168 -6.89 3.77 -9.07
CA LEU A 168 -8.02 2.95 -9.48
C LEU A 168 -9.21 3.77 -10.00
N SER A 169 -9.46 4.97 -9.48
CA SER A 169 -10.62 5.77 -9.89
C SER A 169 -10.57 6.21 -11.36
N PRO A 170 -9.53 6.93 -11.85
CA PRO A 170 -9.43 7.26 -13.26
C PRO A 170 -9.30 6.00 -14.13
N TRP A 171 -8.55 5.00 -13.66
CA TRP A 171 -8.43 3.72 -14.36
C TRP A 171 -9.80 3.06 -14.56
N TYR A 172 -10.65 3.01 -13.53
CA TYR A 172 -11.97 2.40 -13.64
C TYR A 172 -12.89 3.17 -14.59
N THR A 173 -12.86 4.51 -14.53
CA THR A 173 -13.61 5.35 -15.47
C THR A 173 -13.25 5.02 -16.93
N GLU A 174 -11.97 4.81 -17.23
CA GLU A 174 -11.48 4.46 -18.57
C GLU A 174 -11.79 3.01 -18.97
N ASN A 175 -11.90 2.10 -18.00
CA ASN A 175 -11.91 0.66 -18.26
C ASN A 175 -13.24 -0.06 -17.99
N LYS A 176 -14.19 0.52 -17.25
CA LYS A 176 -15.46 -0.15 -16.85
C LYS A 176 -16.26 -0.76 -18.00
N ASN A 177 -16.21 -0.13 -19.18
CA ASN A 177 -16.91 -0.61 -20.38
C ASN A 177 -16.28 -1.88 -20.99
N ARG A 178 -15.12 -2.33 -20.48
CA ARG A 178 -14.41 -3.52 -20.95
C ARG A 178 -14.89 -4.81 -20.28
N GLY A 179 -15.85 -4.73 -19.34
CA GLY A 179 -16.30 -5.87 -18.55
C GLY A 179 -15.54 -6.04 -17.23
N VAL A 180 -15.09 -4.94 -16.64
CA VAL A 180 -14.47 -4.90 -15.30
C VAL A 180 -15.36 -4.16 -14.32
N GLU A 181 -15.32 -4.54 -13.05
CA GLU A 181 -15.92 -3.81 -11.92
C GLU A 181 -14.93 -3.70 -10.77
N ILE A 182 -15.11 -2.69 -9.93
CA ILE A 182 -14.35 -2.53 -8.68
C ILE A 182 -15.32 -2.50 -7.50
N ILE A 183 -14.93 -3.13 -6.39
CA ILE A 183 -15.60 -3.02 -5.09
C ILE A 183 -14.54 -2.71 -4.03
N GLY A 184 -14.69 -1.60 -3.32
CA GLY A 184 -13.89 -1.29 -2.15
C GLY A 184 -14.53 -1.83 -0.88
N LEU A 185 -13.80 -2.57 -0.06
CA LEU A 185 -14.21 -3.00 1.28
C LEU A 185 -13.46 -2.17 2.33
N ALA A 186 -14.15 -1.20 2.92
CA ALA A 186 -13.56 -0.25 3.85
C ALA A 186 -13.67 -0.74 5.30
N PHE A 187 -12.52 -1.01 5.92
CA PHE A 187 -12.39 -1.27 7.36
C PHE A 187 -11.96 0.01 8.08
N GLU A 188 -12.82 0.54 8.95
CA GLU A 188 -12.67 1.88 9.52
C GLU A 188 -12.29 1.87 10.99
N ARG A 189 -11.86 3.02 11.53
CA ARG A 189 -11.45 3.10 12.96
C ARG A 189 -12.60 2.84 13.93
N LYS A 190 -13.85 2.99 13.50
CA LYS A 190 -15.06 2.80 14.32
C LYS A 190 -16.03 1.87 13.61
N ASP A 191 -16.71 1.04 14.39
CA ASP A 191 -17.84 0.24 13.91
C ASP A 191 -19.12 1.10 13.81
N ASP A 192 -19.09 2.10 12.92
CA ASP A 192 -20.17 3.09 12.76
C ASP A 192 -20.26 3.55 11.31
N LEU A 193 -21.39 3.23 10.66
CA LEU A 193 -21.65 3.58 9.26
C LEU A 193 -21.71 5.11 9.06
N ASN A 194 -22.16 5.90 10.02
CA ASN A 194 -22.19 7.37 9.89
C ASN A 194 -20.77 7.94 9.93
N TYR A 195 -19.91 7.36 10.79
CA TYR A 195 -18.49 7.70 10.80
C TYR A 195 -17.83 7.36 9.46
N ALA A 196 -18.04 6.13 8.96
CA ALA A 196 -17.52 5.67 7.68
C ALA A 196 -18.01 6.55 6.52
N LYS A 197 -19.31 6.87 6.48
CA LYS A 197 -19.89 7.78 5.48
C LYS A 197 -19.20 9.13 5.49
N SER A 198 -18.95 9.71 6.66
CA SER A 198 -18.28 11.02 6.78
C SER A 198 -16.84 10.99 6.27
N THR A 199 -16.05 9.97 6.62
CA THR A 199 -14.66 9.87 6.20
C THR A 199 -14.51 9.48 4.72
N LEU A 200 -15.27 8.47 4.28
CA LEU A 200 -15.18 7.92 2.92
C LEU A 200 -15.80 8.84 1.87
N SER A 201 -16.90 9.56 2.16
CA SER A 201 -17.49 10.50 1.19
C SER A 201 -16.51 11.60 0.79
N ARG A 202 -15.63 12.04 1.71
CA ARG A 202 -14.58 13.01 1.39
C ARG A 202 -13.57 12.46 0.40
N LEU A 203 -13.21 11.18 0.52
CA LEU A 203 -12.26 10.52 -0.37
C LEU A 203 -12.91 10.23 -1.73
N ILE A 204 -14.15 9.73 -1.73
CA ILE A 204 -14.95 9.50 -2.93
C ILE A 204 -15.05 10.79 -3.75
N ASN A 205 -15.41 11.91 -3.11
CA ASN A 205 -15.49 13.21 -3.79
C ASN A 205 -14.13 13.73 -4.25
N LYS A 206 -13.07 13.55 -3.45
CA LYS A 206 -11.72 14.02 -3.79
C LYS A 206 -11.18 13.30 -5.04
N TYR A 207 -11.38 11.99 -5.11
CA TYR A 207 -10.82 11.15 -6.16
C TYR A 207 -11.79 10.88 -7.30
N ASN A 208 -13.06 11.32 -7.20
CA ASN A 208 -14.13 11.03 -8.16
C ASN A 208 -14.41 9.53 -8.33
N VAL A 209 -14.43 8.81 -7.21
CA VAL A 209 -14.69 7.37 -7.19
C VAL A 209 -16.10 7.09 -7.70
N ASP A 210 -16.21 6.29 -8.76
CA ASP A 210 -17.46 5.90 -9.41
C ASP A 210 -17.75 4.39 -9.31
N TYR A 211 -16.99 3.67 -8.48
CA TYR A 211 -17.24 2.28 -8.09
C TYR A 211 -17.75 2.18 -6.63
N GLU A 212 -18.25 1.00 -6.23
CA GLU A 212 -18.84 0.84 -4.89
C GLU A 212 -17.78 0.86 -3.79
N ILE A 213 -18.11 1.54 -2.70
CA ILE A 213 -17.38 1.44 -1.44
C ILE A 213 -18.35 0.93 -0.37
N LEU A 214 -18.06 -0.25 0.15
CA LEU A 214 -18.83 -0.93 1.18
C LEU A 214 -18.17 -0.76 2.54
N PHE A 215 -18.98 -0.57 3.57
CA PHE A 215 -18.51 -0.54 4.94
C PHE A 215 -18.38 -1.96 5.49
N ALA A 216 -17.13 -2.40 5.67
CA ALA A 216 -16.78 -3.73 6.14
C ALA A 216 -16.62 -3.84 7.67
N GLY A 217 -16.92 -2.76 8.40
CA GLY A 217 -16.85 -2.73 9.86
C GLY A 217 -15.57 -2.11 10.41
N GLN A 218 -15.29 -2.35 11.69
CA GLN A 218 -14.11 -1.81 12.35
C GLN A 218 -12.82 -2.54 11.94
N LEU A 219 -11.73 -1.79 11.77
CA LEU A 219 -10.37 -2.28 11.63
C LEU A 219 -10.03 -3.32 12.71
N GLY A 220 -9.64 -4.51 12.26
CA GLY A 220 -9.10 -5.56 13.10
C GLY A 220 -9.23 -6.95 12.47
N ASP A 221 -8.27 -7.83 12.76
CA ASP A 221 -8.18 -9.16 12.16
C ASP A 221 -9.45 -9.99 12.36
N ALA A 222 -10.09 -9.90 13.53
CA ALA A 222 -11.33 -10.60 13.82
C ALA A 222 -12.50 -10.13 12.93
N THR A 223 -12.60 -8.81 12.68
CA THR A 223 -13.61 -8.25 11.78
C THR A 223 -13.35 -8.68 10.35
N VAL A 224 -12.09 -8.59 9.89
CA VAL A 224 -11.70 -9.05 8.56
C VAL A 224 -12.06 -10.52 8.37
N GLN A 225 -11.72 -11.37 9.33
CA GLN A 225 -12.03 -12.80 9.25
C GLN A 225 -13.54 -13.09 9.26
N LYS A 226 -14.34 -12.26 9.94
CA LYS A 226 -15.80 -12.36 9.92
C LYS A 226 -16.38 -12.00 8.56
N VAL A 227 -15.82 -10.98 7.90
CA VAL A 227 -16.30 -10.47 6.60
C VAL A 227 -15.81 -11.34 5.44
N LEU A 228 -14.58 -11.81 5.51
CA LEU A 228 -13.92 -12.65 4.52
C LEU A 228 -13.45 -13.94 5.21
N PRO A 229 -14.36 -14.87 5.55
CA PRO A 229 -13.98 -16.13 6.18
C PRO A 229 -13.07 -17.01 5.31
N GLU A 230 -13.06 -16.79 3.99
CA GLU A 230 -12.35 -17.58 2.99
C GLU A 230 -10.86 -17.26 2.90
N ILE A 231 -10.40 -16.12 3.44
CA ILE A 231 -8.98 -15.77 3.46
C ILE A 231 -8.33 -16.28 4.75
N ASP A 232 -7.06 -16.68 4.64
CA ASP A 232 -6.28 -17.20 5.77
C ASP A 232 -5.94 -16.08 6.75
N LYS A 233 -5.18 -15.09 6.27
CA LYS A 233 -4.85 -13.88 7.00
C LYS A 233 -4.65 -12.73 6.03
N LEU A 234 -5.25 -11.59 6.34
CA LEU A 234 -4.95 -10.34 5.65
C LEU A 234 -3.61 -9.78 6.16
N SER A 235 -2.63 -9.64 5.27
CA SER A 235 -1.28 -9.20 5.68
C SER A 235 -1.13 -7.69 5.81
N SER A 236 -1.82 -6.89 4.99
CA SER A 236 -1.78 -5.42 5.10
C SER A 236 -2.93 -4.72 4.40
N TYR A 237 -3.01 -3.40 4.60
CA TYR A 237 -3.84 -2.49 3.81
C TYR A 237 -2.93 -1.60 2.93
N PRO A 238 -3.28 -1.37 1.65
CA PRO A 238 -4.35 -2.05 0.94
C PRO A 238 -4.01 -3.52 0.64
N THR A 239 -5.01 -4.30 0.25
CA THR A 239 -4.83 -5.60 -0.41
C THR A 239 -5.87 -5.72 -1.50
N THR A 240 -5.46 -6.14 -2.70
CA THR A 240 -6.33 -6.16 -3.88
C THR A 240 -6.48 -7.57 -4.42
N PHE A 241 -7.73 -8.04 -4.51
CA PHE A 241 -8.10 -9.34 -5.04
C PHE A 241 -8.53 -9.17 -6.49
N PHE A 242 -8.03 -10.04 -7.36
CA PHE A 242 -8.38 -10.10 -8.77
C PHE A 242 -9.23 -11.34 -9.02
N ILE A 243 -10.51 -11.14 -9.32
CA ILE A 243 -11.52 -12.18 -9.50
C ILE A 243 -11.85 -12.29 -10.98
N ASP A 244 -11.84 -13.51 -11.52
CA ASP A 244 -12.21 -13.76 -12.92
C ASP A 244 -13.73 -13.74 -13.15
N LYS A 245 -14.14 -13.83 -14.43
CA LYS A 245 -15.55 -13.84 -14.84
C LYS A 245 -16.37 -15.00 -14.25
N LYS A 246 -15.71 -16.04 -13.74
CA LYS A 246 -16.34 -17.21 -13.10
C LYS A 246 -16.44 -17.06 -11.58
N GLY A 247 -16.05 -15.89 -11.04
CA GLY A 247 -16.08 -15.61 -9.60
C GLY A 247 -14.90 -16.20 -8.83
N LYS A 248 -13.84 -16.67 -9.50
CA LYS A 248 -12.66 -17.24 -8.82
C LYS A 248 -11.60 -16.19 -8.57
N VAL A 249 -11.05 -16.15 -7.37
CA VAL A 249 -9.88 -15.36 -7.00
C VAL A 249 -8.65 -15.95 -7.70
N ARG A 250 -8.02 -15.16 -8.57
CA ARG A 250 -6.88 -15.58 -9.39
C ARG A 250 -5.55 -15.09 -8.85
N LYS A 251 -5.55 -13.88 -8.29
CA LYS A 251 -4.40 -13.25 -7.66
C LYS A 251 -4.87 -12.39 -6.49
N ILE A 252 -4.01 -12.28 -5.49
CA ILE A 252 -4.18 -11.38 -4.36
C ILE A 252 -2.89 -10.58 -4.28
N HIS A 253 -2.95 -9.26 -4.38
CA HIS A 253 -1.77 -8.38 -4.27
C HIS A 253 -1.81 -7.64 -2.94
N THR A 254 -0.83 -7.88 -2.09
CA THR A 254 -0.70 -7.20 -0.79
C THR A 254 0.11 -5.91 -0.91
N GLY A 255 -0.41 -4.83 -0.33
CA GLY A 255 0.15 -3.49 -0.42
C GLY A 255 -0.14 -2.80 -1.75
N PHE A 256 0.29 -1.54 -1.85
CA PHE A 256 0.25 -0.77 -3.08
C PHE A 256 1.54 0.02 -3.22
N THR A 257 2.23 -0.17 -4.35
CA THR A 257 3.47 0.54 -4.66
C THR A 257 3.12 1.93 -5.17
N GLY A 258 3.33 2.97 -4.38
CA GLY A 258 2.90 4.32 -4.70
C GLY A 258 3.82 5.08 -5.66
N PRO A 259 3.38 6.23 -6.19
CA PRO A 259 4.12 7.02 -7.17
C PRO A 259 5.49 7.53 -6.69
N ALA A 260 5.71 7.60 -5.37
CA ALA A 260 7.00 7.99 -4.80
C ALA A 260 8.14 7.00 -5.10
N THR A 261 7.80 5.79 -5.54
CA THR A 261 8.77 4.72 -5.82
C THR A 261 9.28 4.70 -7.26
N GLY A 262 8.78 5.59 -8.13
CA GLY A 262 9.26 5.75 -9.50
C GLY A 262 9.09 4.48 -10.34
N LEU A 263 10.19 3.83 -10.73
CA LEU A 263 10.17 2.65 -11.62
C LEU A 263 9.31 1.50 -11.07
N PHE A 264 9.30 1.29 -9.75
CA PHE A 264 8.48 0.23 -9.14
C PHE A 264 6.97 0.50 -9.33
N TYR A 265 6.55 1.77 -9.35
CA TYR A 265 5.17 2.13 -9.65
C TYR A 265 4.81 1.88 -11.12
N GLU A 266 5.72 2.18 -12.04
CA GLU A 266 5.51 1.88 -13.47
C GLU A 266 5.41 0.37 -13.74
N GLU A 267 6.26 -0.43 -13.08
CA GLU A 267 6.18 -1.90 -13.13
C GLU A 267 4.84 -2.40 -12.58
N PHE A 268 4.43 -1.92 -11.39
CA PHE A 268 3.12 -2.25 -10.82
C PHE A 268 1.97 -1.96 -11.80
N LYS A 269 1.93 -0.78 -12.42
CA LYS A 269 0.87 -0.43 -13.38
C LYS A 269 0.86 -1.37 -14.59
N LYS A 270 2.04 -1.72 -15.11
CA LYS A 270 2.16 -2.64 -16.25
C LYS A 270 1.65 -4.02 -15.90
N ASP A 271 2.04 -4.56 -14.74
CA ASP A 271 1.65 -5.89 -14.29
C ASP A 271 0.16 -5.95 -13.97
N PHE A 272 -0.37 -4.91 -13.31
CA PHE A 272 -1.80 -4.74 -13.05
C PHE A 272 -2.63 -4.81 -14.34
N ASN A 273 -2.27 -4.01 -15.35
CA ASN A 273 -3.02 -3.98 -16.61
C ASN A 273 -2.88 -5.30 -17.37
N SER A 274 -1.67 -5.88 -17.41
CA SER A 274 -1.44 -7.18 -18.07
C SER A 274 -2.27 -8.29 -17.44
N LEU A 275 -2.40 -8.29 -16.11
CA LEU A 275 -3.25 -9.24 -15.39
C LEU A 275 -4.72 -9.05 -15.75
N ILE A 276 -5.25 -7.82 -15.67
CA ILE A 276 -6.66 -7.56 -16.02
C ILE A 276 -6.95 -7.94 -17.47
N ASP A 277 -6.07 -7.57 -18.40
CA ASP A 277 -6.20 -7.91 -19.82
C ASP A 277 -6.28 -9.43 -20.02
N SER A 278 -5.44 -10.20 -19.31
CA SER A 278 -5.48 -11.65 -19.37
C SER A 278 -6.80 -12.24 -18.87
N LEU A 279 -7.35 -11.72 -17.76
CA LEU A 279 -8.62 -12.17 -17.20
C LEU A 279 -9.82 -11.81 -18.08
N LEU A 280 -9.73 -10.69 -18.80
CA LEU A 280 -10.75 -10.26 -19.76
C LEU A 280 -10.79 -11.12 -21.03
N LEU A 281 -9.69 -11.80 -21.38
CA LEU A 281 -9.60 -12.68 -22.56
C LEU A 281 -10.10 -14.11 -22.32
N GLU A 282 -10.23 -14.52 -21.06
CA GLU A 282 -10.82 -15.82 -20.67
C GLU A 282 -12.34 -15.88 -20.90
#